data_AF-M6ZPV6-F1
#
_entry.id   AF-M6ZPV6-F1
#
_cell.length_a   1.000
_cell.length_b   1.000
_cell.length_c   1.000
_cell.angle_alpha   90.00
_cell.angle_beta   90.00
_cell.angle_gamma   90.00
#
_symmetry.space_group_name_H-M   'P 1'
#
loop_
_entity.id
_entity.type
_entity.pdbx_description
1 polymer ?
#
loop_
_entity_poly.entity_id
_entity_poly.type
_entity_poly.pdbx_seq_one_letter_code
_entity_poly.pdbx_strand_id
1 'polypeptide(L)'
;MTNRFGEETANNGYIWTGLNSDFTTATGYNCNNWKSSASNYLGKIGSANTNVKSVALSYTNRPCDQTTNSSEPIRVVCVEQ
;
A
#
# COMPACT_ATOMS: atom_id res chain seq x y z
N MET A 1 -3.39 4.38 20.64
CA MET A 1 -3.58 4.27 19.18
C MET A 1 -3.06 2.91 18.78
N THR A 2 -3.95 1.94 18.53
CA THR A 2 -3.54 0.55 18.30
C THR A 2 -3.21 0.39 16.82
N ASN A 3 -1.92 0.30 16.50
CA ASN A 3 -1.48 -0.08 15.15
C ASN A 3 -1.94 -1.51 14.89
N ARG A 4 -2.97 -1.68 14.07
CA ARG A 4 -3.44 -2.98 13.58
C ARG A 4 -2.82 -3.23 12.20
N PHE A 5 -1.61 -3.76 12.19
CA PHE A 5 -1.06 -4.38 10.98
C PHE A 5 -1.81 -5.71 10.79
N GLY A 6 -2.55 -5.84 9.69
CA GLY A 6 -3.33 -7.05 9.39
C GLY A 6 -2.45 -8.29 9.17
N GLU A 7 -2.98 -9.46 9.50
CA GLU A 7 -2.32 -10.76 9.31
C GLU A 7 -2.29 -11.16 7.83
N GLU A 8 -1.36 -12.03 7.43
CA GLU A 8 -1.30 -12.53 6.05
C GLU A 8 -2.41 -13.56 5.79
N THR A 9 -3.46 -13.15 5.08
CA THR A 9 -4.37 -14.10 4.42
C THR A 9 -4.11 -14.12 2.91
N ALA A 10 -4.28 -15.29 2.29
CA ALA A 10 -4.04 -15.53 0.86
C ALA A 10 -4.80 -14.57 -0.08
N ASN A 11 -5.85 -13.91 0.43
CA ASN A 11 -6.72 -12.99 -0.32
C ASN A 11 -6.41 -11.49 -0.11
N ASN A 12 -5.41 -11.15 0.72
CA ASN A 12 -5.10 -9.77 1.10
C ASN A 12 -3.70 -9.30 0.68
N GLY A 13 -3.22 -9.73 -0.48
CA GLY A 13 -1.86 -9.44 -0.94
C GLY A 13 -1.51 -7.98 -1.23
N TYR A 14 -2.30 -6.97 -0.85
CA TYR A 14 -1.95 -5.58 -1.13
C TYR A 14 -1.08 -4.95 -0.06
N ILE A 15 -0.09 -4.20 -0.51
CA ILE A 15 0.83 -3.45 0.35
C ILE A 15 0.86 -1.99 -0.08
N TRP A 16 0.88 -1.09 0.90
CA TRP A 16 1.18 0.31 0.67
C TRP A 16 2.65 0.47 0.31
N THR A 17 2.92 1.11 -0.83
CA THR A 17 4.30 1.33 -1.30
C THR A 17 4.61 2.82 -1.42
N GLY A 18 3.71 3.60 -2.02
CA GLY A 18 4.00 4.99 -2.39
C GLY A 18 5.11 5.12 -3.43
N LEU A 19 5.38 4.06 -4.21
CA LEU A 19 6.49 3.97 -5.16
C LEU A 19 6.01 3.76 -6.59
N ASN A 20 6.77 4.29 -7.55
CA ASN A 20 6.68 3.90 -8.96
C ASN A 20 7.40 2.56 -9.20
N SER A 21 7.23 1.99 -10.39
CA SER A 21 7.86 0.71 -10.76
C SER A 21 9.39 0.73 -10.82
N ASP A 22 9.99 1.92 -10.80
CA ASP A 22 11.43 2.16 -10.79
C ASP A 22 11.99 2.48 -9.39
N PHE A 23 11.20 2.25 -8.33
CA PHE A 23 11.52 2.58 -6.93
C PHE A 23 11.59 4.09 -6.61
N THR A 24 11.26 4.97 -7.55
CA THR A 24 11.12 6.40 -7.22
C THR A 24 9.82 6.65 -6.44
N THR A 25 9.80 7.70 -5.63
CA THR A 25 8.58 8.12 -4.92
C THR A 25 7.48 8.50 -5.92
N ALA A 26 6.29 7.93 -5.75
CA ALA A 26 5.11 8.32 -6.51
C ALA A 26 4.51 9.61 -5.91
N THR A 27 5.05 10.77 -6.29
CA THR A 27 4.60 12.08 -5.81
C THR A 27 3.09 12.26 -5.98
N GLY A 28 2.40 12.64 -4.90
CA GLY A 28 0.94 12.78 -4.86
C GLY A 28 0.18 11.47 -4.59
N TYR A 29 0.85 10.33 -4.63
CA TYR A 29 0.28 8.99 -4.37
C TYR A 29 0.92 8.33 -3.15
N ASN A 30 1.14 9.11 -2.10
CA ASN A 30 1.74 8.64 -0.85
C ASN A 30 0.96 9.13 0.37
N CYS A 31 -0.37 9.29 0.26
CA CYS A 31 -1.23 9.65 1.39
C CYS A 31 -0.78 10.91 2.14
N ASN A 32 -0.50 11.97 1.37
CA ASN A 32 0.08 13.22 1.88
C ASN A 32 1.37 12.98 2.69
N ASN A 33 2.32 12.26 2.11
CA ASN A 33 3.56 11.82 2.77
C ASN A 33 3.30 10.98 4.03
N TRP A 34 2.34 10.06 3.97
CA TRP A 34 1.92 9.16 5.05
C TRP A 34 1.38 9.89 6.29
N LYS A 35 0.87 11.11 6.11
CA LYS A 35 0.34 11.96 7.18
C LYS A 35 -1.19 11.99 7.24
N SER A 36 -1.88 11.35 6.30
CA SER A 36 -3.33 11.36 6.25
C SER A 36 -3.91 10.02 5.84
N SER A 37 -5.01 9.65 6.50
CA SER A 37 -5.89 8.54 6.11
C SER A 37 -7.18 9.04 5.46
N ALA A 38 -7.29 10.32 5.09
CA ALA A 38 -8.52 10.85 4.51
C ALA A 38 -8.73 10.34 3.07
N SER A 39 -9.97 10.01 2.72
CA SER A 39 -10.35 9.39 1.45
C SER A 39 -10.09 10.25 0.21
N ASN A 40 -9.91 11.57 0.39
CA ASN A 40 -9.57 12.51 -0.67
C ASN A 40 -8.08 12.47 -1.05
N TYR A 41 -7.23 11.82 -0.25
CA TYR A 41 -5.85 11.52 -0.62
C TYR A 41 -5.76 10.14 -1.24
N LEU A 42 -4.79 9.98 -2.15
CA LEU A 42 -4.48 8.71 -2.77
C LEU A 42 -3.12 8.21 -2.31
N GLY A 43 -3.01 6.90 -2.17
CA GLY A 43 -1.75 6.18 -2.01
C GLY A 43 -1.57 5.20 -3.16
N LYS A 44 -0.32 4.86 -3.44
CA LYS A 44 0.03 3.79 -4.38
C LYS A 44 0.23 2.48 -3.64
N ILE A 45 -0.38 1.42 -4.17
CA ILE A 45 -0.26 0.06 -3.64
C ILE A 45 0.47 -0.86 -4.62
N GLY A 46 1.14 -1.85 -4.07
CA GLY A 46 1.69 -3.01 -4.75
C GLY A 46 0.97 -4.30 -4.37
N SER A 47 1.36 -5.42 -4.99
CA SER A 47 0.90 -6.76 -4.65
C SER A 47 2.06 -7.62 -4.14
N ALA A 48 1.95 -8.16 -2.93
CA ALA A 48 2.85 -9.15 -2.36
C ALA A 48 2.72 -10.54 -3.02
N ASN A 49 1.59 -10.80 -3.71
CA ASN A 49 1.30 -12.08 -4.36
C ASN A 49 1.73 -12.08 -5.83
N THR A 50 2.90 -11.55 -6.16
CA THR A 50 3.41 -11.49 -7.53
C THR A 50 4.94 -11.57 -7.59
N ASN A 51 5.45 -12.11 -8.69
CA ASN A 51 6.87 -12.06 -9.06
C ASN A 51 7.17 -10.93 -10.07
N VAL A 52 6.16 -10.16 -10.50
CA VAL A 52 6.33 -9.07 -11.45
C VAL A 52 6.66 -7.78 -10.70
N LYS A 53 7.91 -7.29 -10.83
CA LYS A 53 8.42 -6.10 -10.13
C LYS A 53 7.48 -4.88 -10.21
N SER A 54 6.97 -4.56 -11.39
CA SER A 54 6.09 -3.39 -11.57
C SER A 54 4.77 -3.53 -10.81
N VAL A 55 4.26 -4.75 -10.68
CA VAL A 55 3.03 -5.06 -9.93
C VAL A 55 3.31 -5.10 -8.42
N ALA A 56 4.47 -5.63 -8.02
CA ALA A 56 4.89 -5.66 -6.63
C ALA A 56 5.05 -4.26 -6.03
N LEU A 57 5.43 -3.27 -6.84
CA LEU A 57 5.70 -1.90 -6.40
C LEU A 57 4.56 -0.90 -6.72
N SER A 58 3.94 -1.02 -7.89
CA SER A 58 3.05 0.01 -8.45
C SER A 58 1.87 -0.62 -9.20
N TYR A 59 1.03 -1.36 -8.49
CA TYR A 59 -0.17 -1.98 -9.05
C TYR A 59 -1.25 -0.96 -9.40
N THR A 60 -1.70 -0.15 -8.42
CA THR A 60 -2.74 0.87 -8.64
C THR A 60 -2.76 1.92 -7.53
N ASN A 61 -3.62 2.93 -7.68
CA ASN A 61 -3.87 3.97 -6.67
C ASN A 61 -5.16 3.65 -5.89
N ARG A 62 -5.14 3.92 -4.59
CA ARG A 62 -6.27 3.69 -3.69
C ARG A 62 -6.44 4.87 -2.74
N PRO A 63 -7.69 5.22 -2.36
CA PRO A 63 -7.92 6.16 -1.26
C PRO A 63 -7.22 5.72 0.03
N CYS A 64 -6.77 6.68 0.84
CA CYS A 64 -5.95 6.39 2.02
C CYS A 64 -6.70 5.82 3.22
N ASP A 65 -8.04 5.76 3.14
CA ASP A 65 -8.91 5.07 4.10
C ASP A 65 -9.25 3.64 3.67
N GLN A 66 -8.67 3.14 2.57
CA GLN A 66 -9.05 1.85 2.01
C GLN A 66 -8.66 0.68 2.89
N THR A 67 -9.62 -0.24 3.00
CA THR A 67 -9.41 -1.61 3.45
C THR A 67 -9.37 -2.55 2.24
N THR A 68 -8.73 -3.69 2.40
CA THR A 68 -8.81 -4.86 1.52
C THR A 68 -10.25 -5.39 1.42
N ASN A 69 -10.47 -6.35 0.50
CA ASN A 69 -11.77 -6.99 0.26
C ASN A 69 -12.32 -7.77 1.47
N SER A 70 -11.50 -8.01 2.50
CA SER A 70 -11.89 -8.65 3.76
C SER A 70 -12.07 -7.64 4.90
N SER A 71 -12.18 -6.34 4.57
CA SER A 71 -12.31 -5.25 5.55
C SER A 71 -11.09 -5.05 6.45
N GLU A 72 -9.94 -5.63 6.11
CA GLU A 72 -8.67 -5.38 6.81
C GLU A 72 -7.91 -4.22 6.19
N PRO A 73 -7.20 -3.37 6.95
CA PRO A 73 -6.33 -2.35 6.40
C PRO A 73 -5.29 -2.93 5.43
N ILE A 74 -4.96 -2.18 4.37
CA ILE A 74 -3.83 -2.53 3.49
C ILE A 74 -2.53 -2.51 4.31
N ARG A 75 -1.67 -3.50 4.09
CA ARG A 75 -0.47 -3.74 4.91
C ARG A 75 0.68 -2.81 4.54
N VAL A 76 1.63 -2.67 5.46
CA VAL A 76 2.93 -2.01 5.24
C VAL A 76 4.01 -3.06 5.48
N VAL A 77 5.04 -3.07 4.63
CA VAL A 77 6.20 -3.97 4.78
C VAL A 77 7.38 -3.20 5.34
N CYS A 78 8.18 -3.87 6.17
CA CYS A 78 9.46 -3.36 6.64
C CYS A 78 10.59 -4.11 5.90
N VAL A 79 11.64 -3.39 5.53
CA VAL A 79 12.83 -3.96 4.88
C VAL A 79 14.06 -3.63 5.72
N GLU A 80 15.00 -4.56 5.83
CA GLU A 80 16.30 -4.32 6.46
C GLU A 80 17.13 -3.34 5.61
N GLN A 81 17.94 -2.51 6.29
CA GLN A 81 18.85 -1.54 5.68
C GLN A 81 20.31 -2.00 5.76
#